data_AF-A0A536BVS3-F1
#
_entry.id   AF-A0A536BVS3-F1
#
_cell.length_a   1.000
_cell.length_b   1.000
_cell.length_c   1.000
_cell.angle_alpha   90.00
_cell.angle_beta   90.00
_cell.angle_gamma   90.00
#
_symmetry.space_group_name_H-M   'P 1'
#
loop_
_entity.id
_entity.type
_entity.pdbx_description
1 polymer ?
#
loop_
_entity_poly.entity_id
_entity_poly.type
_entity_poly.pdbx_seq_one_letter_code
_entity_poly.pdbx_strand_id
1 'polypeptide(L)'
;MPELPSVRGIARQAEVGARDAVGRMRRRRRVSPPPDVGPLARLRDRLEQGEILRLRERFRGRRGLIAFLAVMGPGLIAGIAGNDAGGITTSALMGARTGLSLLWLFPLTIVILAIVQEMAARLGVVTGQGLSDLIRDRFGVRWTVFAMAILLIANIANTVAEFAGASAALEIFGVPRFVVVPVVAVAIWALVLFASYRTVERVFLSISLVFVAYVASAVLAHPDWGVVGRSLITPSLDLQPSILLLIVAVVGTTITPYMQFYLQSAVAEK
;
A
#
# COMPACT_ATOMS: atom_id res chain seq x y z
N MET A 1 75.48 28.19 32.15
CA MET A 1 74.07 27.75 32.33
C MET A 1 73.47 27.54 30.95
N PRO A 2 72.92 26.35 30.62
CA PRO A 2 72.33 26.11 29.30
C PRO A 2 70.96 26.80 29.19
N GLU A 3 70.75 27.54 28.09
CA GLU A 3 69.51 28.25 27.79
C GLU A 3 68.36 27.26 27.57
N LEU A 4 67.25 27.47 28.29
CA LEU A 4 66.04 26.67 28.15
C LEU A 4 65.33 27.03 26.83
N PRO A 5 64.92 26.05 26.02
CA PRO A 5 64.25 26.28 24.74
C PRO A 5 62.91 27.01 24.93
N SER A 6 62.67 28.03 24.10
CA SER A 6 61.47 28.86 24.18
C SER A 6 60.19 28.03 23.98
N VAL A 7 59.13 28.39 24.74
CA VAL A 7 57.81 27.74 24.74
C VAL A 7 57.20 27.63 23.32
N ARG A 8 57.53 28.56 22.42
CA ARG A 8 57.08 28.53 21.01
C ARG A 8 57.76 27.43 20.18
N GLY A 9 58.98 27.03 20.52
CA GLY A 9 59.71 25.93 19.86
C GLY A 9 59.14 24.56 20.20
N ILE A 10 58.73 24.36 21.45
CA ILE A 10 58.13 23.12 21.95
C ILE A 10 56.75 22.90 21.31
N ALA A 11 55.94 23.97 21.19
CA ALA A 11 54.63 23.90 20.55
C ALA A 11 54.71 23.52 19.06
N ARG A 12 55.69 24.06 18.32
CA ARG A 12 55.91 23.70 16.90
C ARG A 12 56.34 22.24 16.70
N GLN A 13 57.20 21.70 17.58
CA GLN A 13 57.60 20.30 17.50
C GLN A 13 56.44 19.34 17.81
N ALA A 14 55.53 19.71 18.72
CA ALA A 14 54.34 18.91 19.02
C ALA A 14 53.34 18.87 17.84
N GLU A 15 53.13 19.99 17.13
CA GLU A 15 52.24 20.04 15.96
C GLU A 15 52.76 19.22 14.76
N VAL A 16 54.07 19.23 14.52
CA VAL A 16 54.69 18.44 13.45
C VAL A 16 54.58 16.94 13.75
N GLY A 17 54.85 16.53 15.00
CA GLY A 17 54.71 15.14 15.44
C GLY A 17 53.26 14.62 15.36
N ALA A 18 52.27 15.47 15.66
CA ALA A 18 50.85 15.13 15.56
C ALA A 18 50.40 14.93 14.10
N ARG A 19 50.87 15.77 13.16
CA ARG A 19 50.57 15.63 11.72
C ARG A 19 51.17 14.35 11.13
N ASP A 20 52.38 13.99 11.52
CA ASP A 20 53.04 12.74 11.08
C ASP A 20 52.41 11.49 11.68
N ALA A 21 51.85 11.57 12.90
CA ALA A 21 51.09 10.48 13.51
C ALA A 21 49.76 10.24 12.78
N VAL A 22 49.04 11.31 12.41
CA VAL A 22 47.77 11.23 11.66
C VAL A 22 48.00 10.70 10.22
N GLY A 23 49.11 11.09 9.58
CA GLY A 23 49.51 10.57 8.27
C GLY A 23 49.79 9.06 8.27
N ARG A 24 50.44 8.55 9.32
CA ARG A 24 50.72 7.11 9.50
C ARG A 24 49.48 6.30 9.87
N MET A 25 48.54 6.89 10.61
CA MET A 25 47.25 6.25 10.94
C MET A 25 46.34 6.09 9.70
N ARG A 26 46.35 7.07 8.78
CA ARG A 26 45.60 6.99 7.51
C ARG A 26 46.11 5.92 6.54
N ARG A 27 47.40 5.55 6.59
CA ARG A 27 47.97 4.50 5.73
C ARG A 27 47.69 3.06 6.21
N ARG A 28 47.35 2.85 7.49
CA ARG A 28 47.04 1.51 8.04
C ARG A 28 45.59 1.04 7.85
N ARG A 29 44.71 1.82 7.22
CA ARG A 29 43.30 1.48 6.96
C ARG A 29 42.91 1.45 5.47
N ARG A 30 43.84 1.16 4.56
CA ARG A 30 43.44 0.60 3.26
C ARG A 30 43.29 -0.91 3.44
N VAL A 31 42.07 -1.32 3.79
CA VAL A 31 41.63 -2.69 3.54
C VAL A 31 41.71 -2.88 2.04
N SER A 32 42.62 -3.74 1.56
CA SER A 32 42.65 -4.14 0.16
C SER A 32 41.23 -4.60 -0.22
N PRO A 33 40.67 -4.16 -1.36
CA PRO A 33 39.41 -4.75 -1.80
C PRO A 33 39.59 -6.27 -1.87
N PRO A 34 38.63 -7.06 -1.36
CA PRO A 34 38.72 -8.50 -1.47
C PRO A 34 38.88 -8.88 -2.95
N PRO A 35 39.62 -9.96 -3.27
CA PRO A 35 39.79 -10.41 -4.64
C PRO A 35 38.42 -10.59 -5.29
N ASP A 36 38.30 -10.27 -6.59
CA ASP A 36 37.03 -10.31 -7.32
C ASP A 36 36.43 -11.72 -7.30
N VAL A 37 35.64 -11.97 -6.27
CA VAL A 37 34.84 -13.17 -6.11
C VAL A 37 33.56 -12.96 -6.92
N GLY A 38 33.40 -13.77 -7.97
CA GLY A 38 32.26 -13.72 -8.87
C GLY A 38 30.91 -13.74 -8.14
N PRO A 39 29.81 -13.38 -8.82
CA PRO A 39 28.50 -13.19 -8.20
C PRO A 39 28.02 -14.36 -7.34
N LEU A 40 28.37 -15.58 -7.73
CA LEU A 40 28.00 -16.83 -7.06
C LEU A 40 28.79 -17.08 -5.76
N ALA A 41 30.06 -16.67 -5.69
CA ALA A 41 30.85 -16.78 -4.48
C ALA A 41 30.39 -15.76 -3.42
N ARG A 42 30.00 -14.55 -3.84
CA ARG A 42 29.32 -13.57 -2.97
C ARG A 42 27.97 -14.07 -2.46
N LEU A 43 27.23 -14.79 -3.29
CA LEU A 43 25.96 -15.40 -2.89
C LEU A 43 26.21 -16.52 -1.86
N ARG A 44 27.21 -17.39 -2.08
CA ARG A 44 27.58 -18.46 -1.13
C ARG A 44 28.03 -17.91 0.22
N ASP A 45 28.90 -16.90 0.24
CA ASP A 45 29.35 -16.27 1.49
C ASP A 45 28.20 -15.61 2.24
N ARG A 46 27.22 -15.01 1.55
CA ARG A 46 26.00 -14.46 2.17
C ARG A 46 25.08 -15.54 2.74
N LEU A 47 24.98 -16.68 2.06
CA LEU A 47 24.23 -17.85 2.55
C LEU A 47 24.91 -18.49 3.76
N GLU A 48 26.24 -18.56 3.77
CA GLU A 48 27.06 -19.11 4.86
C GLU A 48 27.14 -18.15 6.08
N GLN A 49 27.07 -16.83 5.88
CA GLN A 49 27.15 -15.82 6.95
C GLN A 49 25.87 -15.68 7.81
N GLY A 50 24.93 -16.61 7.73
CA GLY A 50 23.80 -16.66 8.65
C GLY A 50 22.78 -15.53 8.47
N GLU A 51 22.79 -14.82 7.33
CA GLU A 51 21.73 -13.86 6.98
C GLU A 51 20.37 -14.56 6.94
N ILE A 52 20.31 -15.80 6.45
CA ILE A 52 19.07 -16.62 6.46
C ILE A 52 18.66 -16.97 7.90
N LEU A 53 19.60 -17.28 8.79
CA LEU A 53 19.29 -17.54 10.20
C LEU A 53 18.82 -16.27 10.91
N ARG A 54 19.42 -15.11 10.63
CA ARG A 54 19.00 -13.81 11.18
C ARG A 54 17.65 -13.37 10.64
N LEU A 55 17.34 -13.63 9.37
CA LEU A 55 16.01 -13.46 8.78
C LEU A 55 15.00 -14.39 9.49
N ARG A 56 15.34 -15.67 9.65
CA ARG A 56 14.50 -16.67 10.34
C ARG A 56 14.25 -16.30 11.82
N GLU A 57 15.24 -15.74 12.51
CA GLU A 57 15.09 -15.25 13.89
C GLU A 57 14.31 -13.94 13.97
N ARG A 58 14.42 -13.04 12.98
CA ARG A 58 13.58 -11.83 12.87
C ARG A 58 12.10 -12.19 12.73
N PHE A 59 11.78 -13.34 12.14
CA PHE A 59 10.43 -13.88 12.01
C PHE A 59 9.98 -14.79 13.17
N ARG A 60 10.79 -15.01 14.20
CA ARG A 60 10.44 -15.89 15.34
C ARG A 60 10.03 -15.06 16.57
N GLY A 61 8.74 -15.13 16.95
CA GLY A 61 8.17 -14.48 18.14
C GLY A 61 7.28 -13.26 17.85
N ARG A 62 6.85 -12.51 18.89
CA ARG A 62 5.98 -11.32 18.76
C ARG A 62 6.53 -10.26 17.78
N ARG A 63 7.85 -10.18 17.59
CA ARG A 63 8.53 -9.31 16.61
C ARG A 63 8.35 -9.79 15.16
N GLY A 64 8.20 -11.10 14.94
CA GLY A 64 7.88 -11.68 13.64
C GLY A 64 6.44 -11.40 13.21
N LEU A 65 5.49 -11.41 14.15
CA LEU A 65 4.11 -10.99 13.88
C LEU A 65 4.03 -9.49 13.56
N ILE A 66 4.77 -8.64 14.29
CA ILE A 66 4.83 -7.20 14.01
C ILE A 66 5.52 -6.93 12.67
N ALA A 67 6.60 -7.64 12.34
CA ALA A 67 7.26 -7.54 11.05
C ALA A 67 6.35 -8.06 9.91
N PHE A 68 5.61 -9.14 10.13
CA PHE A 68 4.63 -9.67 9.20
C PHE A 68 3.48 -8.68 8.97
N LEU A 69 2.92 -8.08 10.03
CA LEU A 69 1.91 -7.03 9.93
C LEU A 69 2.43 -5.77 9.24
N ALA A 70 3.68 -5.36 9.51
CA ALA A 70 4.31 -4.23 8.84
C ALA A 70 4.56 -4.49 7.34
N VAL A 71 4.83 -5.73 6.95
CA VAL A 71 4.95 -6.16 5.55
C VAL A 71 3.57 -6.28 4.89
N MET A 72 2.56 -6.77 5.61
CA MET A 72 1.17 -6.83 5.16
C MET A 72 0.50 -5.45 5.05
N GLY A 73 1.01 -4.44 5.75
CA GLY A 73 0.42 -3.10 5.85
C GLY A 73 -0.07 -2.50 4.52
N PRO A 74 0.76 -2.41 3.46
CA PRO A 74 0.34 -1.86 2.18
C PRO A 74 -0.78 -2.67 1.51
N GLY A 75 -0.74 -4.01 1.60
CA GLY A 75 -1.77 -4.88 1.04
C GLY A 75 -3.08 -4.82 1.83
N LEU A 76 -3.00 -4.72 3.15
CA LEU A 76 -4.17 -4.54 4.02
C LEU A 76 -4.81 -3.16 3.82
N ILE A 77 -3.99 -2.10 3.77
CA ILE A 77 -4.45 -0.73 3.49
C ILE A 77 -5.05 -0.65 2.09
N ALA A 78 -4.40 -1.22 1.07
CA ALA A 78 -4.96 -1.28 -0.27
C ALA A 78 -6.29 -2.04 -0.30
N GLY A 79 -6.39 -3.20 0.36
CA GLY A 79 -7.61 -3.99 0.43
C GLY A 79 -8.76 -3.28 1.17
N ILE A 80 -8.46 -2.55 2.24
CA ILE A 80 -9.44 -1.73 2.97
C ILE A 80 -9.84 -0.49 2.16
N ALA A 81 -8.88 0.19 1.56
CA ALA A 81 -9.11 1.36 0.71
C ALA A 81 -10.00 1.02 -0.50
N GLY A 82 -9.91 -0.21 -1.01
CA GLY A 82 -10.77 -0.71 -2.09
C GLY A 82 -12.25 -0.83 -1.74
N ASN A 83 -12.64 -0.73 -0.47
CA ASN A 83 -14.05 -0.72 -0.05
C ASN A 83 -14.58 0.71 0.01
N ASP A 84 -14.60 1.38 -1.14
CA ASP A 84 -15.11 2.74 -1.30
C ASP A 84 -16.65 2.80 -1.34
N ALA A 85 -17.20 3.99 -1.12
CA ALA A 85 -18.64 4.22 -1.17
C ALA A 85 -19.25 3.83 -2.53
N GLY A 86 -18.48 4.03 -3.61
CA GLY A 86 -18.86 3.63 -4.98
C GLY A 86 -19.03 2.12 -5.10
N GLY A 87 -18.06 1.34 -4.63
CA GLY A 87 -18.10 -0.12 -4.63
C GLY A 87 -19.23 -0.67 -3.78
N ILE A 88 -19.39 -0.16 -2.56
CA ILE A 88 -20.47 -0.54 -1.65
C ILE A 88 -21.84 -0.29 -2.29
N THR A 89 -22.05 0.89 -2.86
CA THR A 89 -23.31 1.27 -3.51
C THR A 89 -23.60 0.36 -4.71
N THR A 90 -22.58 0.07 -5.51
CA THR A 90 -22.70 -0.78 -6.70
C THR A 90 -23.04 -2.22 -6.33
N SER A 91 -22.38 -2.78 -5.31
CA SER A 91 -22.69 -4.12 -4.79
C SER A 91 -24.08 -4.19 -4.17
N ALA A 92 -24.50 -3.16 -3.41
CA ALA A 92 -25.84 -3.09 -2.86
C ALA A 92 -26.91 -3.01 -3.95
N LEU A 93 -26.68 -2.20 -4.99
CA LEU A 93 -27.59 -2.09 -6.13
C LEU A 93 -27.71 -3.41 -6.91
N MET A 94 -26.61 -4.13 -7.08
CA MET A 94 -26.60 -5.47 -7.68
C MET A 94 -27.43 -6.46 -6.88
N GLY A 95 -27.22 -6.54 -5.56
CA GLY A 95 -28.02 -7.41 -4.69
C GLY A 95 -29.51 -7.04 -4.72
N ALA A 96 -29.83 -5.74 -4.72
CA ALA A 96 -31.21 -5.26 -4.79
C ALA A 96 -31.91 -5.59 -6.12
N ARG A 97 -31.18 -5.54 -7.24
CA ARG A 97 -31.75 -5.77 -8.59
C ARG A 97 -31.76 -7.23 -9.02
N THR A 98 -30.77 -8.01 -8.59
CA THR A 98 -30.54 -9.38 -9.09
C THR A 98 -30.65 -10.44 -8.00
N GLY A 99 -30.92 -10.05 -6.75
CA GLY A 99 -30.91 -10.95 -5.61
C GLY A 99 -29.56 -11.64 -5.48
N LEU A 100 -29.58 -12.98 -5.43
CA LEU A 100 -28.38 -13.81 -5.34
C LEU A 100 -27.88 -14.32 -6.71
N SER A 101 -28.56 -13.97 -7.82
CA SER A 101 -28.24 -14.50 -9.16
C SER A 101 -26.80 -14.21 -9.58
N LEU A 102 -26.27 -13.03 -9.26
CA LEU A 102 -24.92 -12.61 -9.60
C LEU A 102 -23.88 -12.85 -8.50
N LEU A 103 -24.24 -13.56 -7.42
CA LEU A 103 -23.33 -13.75 -6.28
C LEU A 103 -22.04 -14.49 -6.66
N TRP A 104 -22.09 -15.38 -7.65
CA TRP A 104 -20.93 -16.10 -8.19
C TRP A 104 -19.83 -15.19 -8.76
N LEU A 105 -20.13 -13.92 -9.08
CA LEU A 105 -19.12 -12.97 -9.56
C LEU A 105 -18.12 -12.58 -8.45
N PHE A 106 -18.53 -12.56 -7.19
CA PHE A 106 -17.66 -12.17 -6.08
C PHE A 106 -16.46 -13.10 -5.89
N PRO A 107 -16.61 -14.44 -5.76
CA PRO A 107 -15.44 -15.30 -5.63
C PRO A 107 -14.51 -15.22 -6.84
N LEU A 108 -15.06 -15.08 -8.05
CA LEU A 108 -14.28 -14.90 -9.27
C LEU A 108 -13.48 -13.59 -9.24
N THR A 109 -14.13 -12.47 -8.94
CA THR A 109 -13.49 -11.15 -8.89
C THR A 109 -12.46 -11.05 -7.76
N ILE A 110 -12.68 -11.72 -6.62
CA ILE A 110 -11.68 -11.83 -5.55
C ILE A 110 -10.42 -12.53 -6.04
N VAL A 111 -10.55 -13.65 -6.76
CA VAL A 111 -9.39 -14.37 -7.31
C VAL A 111 -8.65 -13.50 -8.32
N ILE A 112 -9.36 -12.84 -9.22
CA ILE A 112 -8.76 -11.95 -10.22
C ILE A 112 -8.05 -10.78 -9.53
N LEU A 113 -8.70 -10.15 -8.55
CA LEU A 113 -8.11 -9.07 -7.76
C LEU A 113 -6.84 -9.53 -7.06
N ALA A 114 -6.85 -10.70 -6.41
CA ALA A 114 -5.69 -11.24 -5.74
C ALA A 114 -4.50 -11.44 -6.70
N ILE A 115 -4.75 -11.95 -7.91
CA ILE A 115 -3.73 -12.11 -8.94
C ILE A 115 -3.17 -10.75 -9.36
N VAL A 116 -4.04 -9.78 -9.66
CA VAL A 116 -3.62 -8.44 -10.10
C VAL A 116 -2.81 -7.72 -9.01
N GLN A 117 -3.28 -7.76 -7.76
CA GLN A 117 -2.58 -7.14 -6.62
C GLN A 117 -1.23 -7.80 -6.37
N GLU A 118 -1.16 -9.13 -6.47
CA GLU A 118 0.10 -9.86 -6.32
C GLU A 118 1.09 -9.48 -7.42
N MET A 119 0.63 -9.38 -8.68
CA MET A 119 1.48 -8.94 -9.80
C MET A 119 1.99 -7.52 -9.61
N ALA A 120 1.13 -6.58 -9.18
CA ALA A 120 1.52 -5.21 -8.91
C ALA A 120 2.56 -5.13 -7.77
N ALA A 121 2.33 -5.86 -6.67
CA ALA A 121 3.28 -5.94 -5.58
C ALA A 121 4.63 -6.55 -6.03
N ARG A 122 4.60 -7.67 -6.75
CA ARG A 122 5.80 -8.34 -7.26
C ARG A 122 6.61 -7.43 -8.16
N LEU A 123 5.95 -6.69 -9.04
CA LEU A 123 6.59 -5.74 -9.93
C LEU A 123 7.25 -4.59 -9.15
N GLY A 124 6.58 -4.07 -8.12
CA GLY A 124 7.14 -3.06 -7.21
C GLY A 124 8.39 -3.55 -6.48
N VAL A 125 8.37 -4.77 -5.93
CA VAL A 125 9.54 -5.37 -5.23
C VAL A 125 10.72 -5.58 -6.18
N VAL A 126 10.47 -6.09 -7.39
CA VAL A 126 11.54 -6.46 -8.32
C VAL A 126 12.16 -5.24 -9.00
N THR A 127 11.34 -4.24 -9.34
CA THR A 127 11.81 -3.06 -10.09
C THR A 127 12.26 -1.93 -9.18
N GLY A 128 11.76 -1.84 -7.95
CA GLY A 128 11.97 -0.69 -7.08
C GLY A 128 11.35 0.60 -7.63
N GLN A 129 10.37 0.48 -8.54
CA GLN A 129 9.71 1.61 -9.19
C GLN A 129 8.19 1.55 -9.04
N GLY A 130 7.56 2.73 -8.97
CA GLY A 130 6.12 2.86 -9.04
C GLY A 130 5.59 2.56 -10.45
N LEU A 131 4.28 2.28 -10.55
CA LEU A 131 3.67 1.93 -11.84
C LEU A 131 3.79 3.06 -12.88
N SER A 132 3.67 4.32 -12.44
CA SER A 132 3.86 5.50 -13.30
C SER A 132 5.25 5.57 -13.92
N ASP A 133 6.28 5.22 -13.15
CA ASP A 133 7.67 5.26 -13.59
C ASP A 133 7.94 4.14 -14.60
N LEU A 134 7.42 2.94 -14.36
CA LEU A 134 7.52 1.84 -15.33
C LEU A 134 6.81 2.14 -16.65
N ILE A 135 5.63 2.77 -16.59
CA ILE A 135 4.93 3.20 -17.81
C ILE A 135 5.80 4.22 -18.56
N ARG A 136 6.44 5.15 -17.84
CA ARG A 136 7.32 6.15 -18.44
C ARG A 136 8.56 5.53 -19.07
N ASP A 137 9.18 4.59 -18.39
CA ASP A 137 10.41 3.94 -18.85
C ASP A 137 10.14 3.03 -20.06
N ARG A 138 8.96 2.40 -20.13
CA ARG A 138 8.60 1.48 -21.23
C ARG A 138 7.91 2.14 -22.41
N PHE A 139 7.03 3.12 -22.16
CA PHE A 139 6.16 3.71 -23.18
C PHE A 139 6.43 5.21 -23.40
N GLY A 140 7.26 5.84 -22.56
CA GLY A 140 7.60 7.25 -22.67
C GLY A 140 6.58 8.19 -22.01
N VAL A 141 6.99 9.45 -21.88
CA VAL A 141 6.27 10.49 -21.10
C VAL A 141 4.84 10.74 -21.60
N ARG A 142 4.59 10.65 -22.91
CA ARG A 142 3.25 10.90 -23.49
C ARG A 142 2.20 9.95 -22.92
N TRP A 143 2.53 8.66 -22.86
CA TRP A 143 1.62 7.63 -22.34
C TRP A 143 1.49 7.70 -20.82
N THR A 144 2.56 8.06 -20.12
CA THR A 144 2.49 8.33 -18.67
C THR A 144 1.53 9.48 -18.37
N VAL A 145 1.65 10.61 -19.08
CA VAL A 145 0.76 11.77 -18.87
C VAL A 145 -0.68 11.39 -19.16
N PHE A 146 -0.94 10.64 -20.23
CA PHE A 146 -2.28 10.14 -20.56
C PHE A 146 -2.86 9.26 -19.44
N ALA A 147 -2.09 8.26 -18.97
CA ALA A 147 -2.51 7.37 -17.89
C ALA A 147 -2.76 8.13 -16.57
N MET A 148 -1.86 9.05 -16.22
CA MET A 148 -1.99 9.87 -15.01
C MET A 148 -3.16 10.85 -15.10
N ALA A 149 -3.49 11.38 -16.28
CA ALA A 149 -4.65 12.24 -16.47
C ALA A 149 -5.96 11.47 -16.28
N ILE A 150 -6.07 10.25 -16.85
CA ILE A 150 -7.23 9.38 -16.62
C ILE A 150 -7.35 9.02 -15.14
N LEU A 151 -6.23 8.68 -14.50
CA LEU A 151 -6.19 8.36 -13.08
C LEU A 151 -6.66 9.54 -12.22
N LEU A 152 -6.25 10.77 -12.56
CA LEU A 152 -6.69 11.98 -11.87
C LEU A 152 -8.20 12.17 -11.99
N ILE A 153 -8.76 12.04 -13.19
CA ILE A 153 -10.22 12.16 -13.43
C ILE A 153 -10.97 11.08 -12.64
N ALA A 154 -10.49 9.83 -12.67
CA ALA A 154 -11.08 8.73 -11.93
C ALA A 154 -11.07 8.99 -10.41
N ASN A 155 -9.97 9.52 -9.87
CA ASN A 155 -9.87 9.84 -8.45
C ASN A 155 -10.76 11.02 -8.04
N ILE A 156 -10.96 12.01 -8.91
CA ILE A 156 -11.95 13.08 -8.67
C ILE A 156 -13.36 12.48 -8.61
N ALA A 157 -13.71 11.61 -9.56
CA ALA A 157 -15.00 10.93 -9.55
C ALA A 157 -15.18 10.06 -8.30
N ASN A 158 -14.13 9.34 -7.87
CA ASN A 158 -14.16 8.56 -6.65
C ASN A 158 -14.36 9.43 -5.41
N THR A 159 -13.66 10.56 -5.34
CA THR A 159 -13.80 11.53 -4.24
C THR A 159 -15.22 12.07 -4.16
N VAL A 160 -15.84 12.38 -5.31
CA VAL A 160 -17.26 12.79 -5.37
C VAL A 160 -18.18 11.68 -4.87
N ALA A 161 -17.93 10.42 -5.25
CA ALA A 161 -18.70 9.27 -4.78
C ALA A 161 -18.58 9.08 -3.25
N GLU A 162 -17.40 9.29 -2.67
CA GLU A 162 -17.18 9.24 -1.22
C GLU A 162 -17.98 10.30 -0.47
N PHE A 163 -17.94 11.56 -0.94
CA PHE A 163 -18.74 12.63 -0.33
C PHE A 163 -20.25 12.38 -0.50
N ALA A 164 -20.67 11.86 -1.65
CA ALA A 164 -22.06 11.48 -1.88
C ALA A 164 -22.50 10.36 -0.94
N GLY A 165 -21.66 9.33 -0.75
CA GLY A 165 -21.92 8.22 0.18
C GLY A 165 -22.01 8.69 1.63
N ALA A 166 -21.07 9.51 2.08
CA ALA A 166 -21.08 10.08 3.43
C ALA A 166 -22.33 10.95 3.66
N SER A 167 -22.70 11.78 2.67
CA SER A 167 -23.92 12.57 2.73
C SER A 167 -25.16 11.69 2.79
N ALA A 168 -25.28 10.69 1.91
CA ALA A 168 -26.44 9.80 1.87
C ALA A 168 -26.60 9.03 3.19
N ALA A 169 -25.50 8.60 3.81
CA ALA A 169 -25.53 7.93 5.11
C ALA A 169 -26.05 8.85 6.24
N LEU A 170 -25.60 10.11 6.28
CA LEU A 170 -26.00 11.06 7.32
C LEU A 170 -27.40 11.66 7.08
N GLU A 171 -27.85 11.71 5.84
CA GLU A 171 -29.19 12.17 5.45
C GLU A 171 -30.28 11.25 6.00
N ILE A 172 -29.99 9.95 6.22
CA ILE A 172 -30.88 9.01 6.92
C ILE A 172 -31.18 9.47 8.36
N PHE A 173 -30.25 10.17 9.00
CA PHE A 173 -30.42 10.75 10.34
C PHE A 173 -30.97 12.18 10.31
N GLY A 174 -31.40 12.68 9.14
CA GLY A 174 -31.95 14.02 8.95
C GLY A 174 -30.92 15.14 8.86
N VAL A 175 -29.63 14.82 8.72
CA VAL A 175 -28.58 15.86 8.57
C VAL A 175 -28.49 16.30 7.10
N PRO A 176 -28.61 17.61 6.81
CA PRO A 176 -28.61 18.08 5.43
C PRO A 176 -27.22 17.96 4.78
N ARG A 177 -27.18 17.54 3.51
CA ARG A 177 -25.95 17.39 2.70
C ARG A 177 -25.01 18.60 2.70
N PHE A 178 -25.58 19.80 2.75
CA PHE A 178 -24.84 21.06 2.76
C PHE A 178 -24.01 21.26 4.04
N VAL A 179 -24.33 20.55 5.12
CA VAL A 179 -23.54 20.52 6.35
C VAL A 179 -22.54 19.37 6.30
N VAL A 180 -22.98 18.18 5.86
CA VAL A 180 -22.13 16.97 5.85
C VAL A 180 -20.89 17.16 4.98
N VAL A 181 -21.06 17.62 3.73
CA VAL A 181 -19.95 17.68 2.76
C VAL A 181 -18.83 18.61 3.24
N PRO A 182 -19.08 19.88 3.65
CA PRO A 182 -18.02 20.74 4.16
C PRO A 182 -17.36 20.21 5.43
N VAL A 183 -18.13 19.64 6.36
CA VAL A 183 -17.59 19.10 7.62
C VAL A 183 -16.65 17.93 7.34
N VAL A 184 -17.06 16.98 6.50
CA VAL A 184 -16.22 15.85 6.10
C VAL A 184 -14.99 16.34 5.35
N ALA A 185 -15.13 17.34 4.47
CA ALA A 185 -13.99 17.90 3.72
C ALA A 185 -12.95 18.53 4.66
N VAL A 186 -13.40 19.33 5.63
CA VAL A 186 -12.51 19.93 6.64
C VAL A 186 -11.87 18.85 7.53
N ALA A 187 -12.62 17.81 7.90
CA ALA A 187 -12.10 16.71 8.70
C ALA A 187 -10.99 15.93 7.95
N ILE A 188 -11.21 15.60 6.68
CA ILE A 188 -10.21 14.94 5.83
C ILE A 188 -9.00 15.85 5.63
N TRP A 189 -9.21 17.13 5.32
CA TRP A 189 -8.14 18.12 5.18
C TRP A 189 -7.28 18.22 6.44
N ALA A 190 -7.91 18.29 7.62
CA ALA A 190 -7.22 18.33 8.90
C ALA A 190 -6.47 17.03 9.18
N LEU A 191 -7.07 15.87 8.87
CA LEU A 191 -6.42 14.57 9.00
C LEU A 191 -5.16 14.50 8.12
N VAL A 192 -5.23 14.97 6.88
CA VAL A 192 -4.09 14.94 5.95
C VAL A 192 -2.97 15.88 6.38
N LEU A 193 -3.28 17.09 6.87
CA LEU A 193 -2.25 18.08 7.21
C LEU A 193 -1.65 17.90 8.60
N PHE A 194 -2.45 17.47 9.58
CA PHE A 194 -2.03 17.51 10.98
C PHE A 194 -1.84 16.12 11.61
N ALA A 195 -2.35 15.05 11.00
CA ALA A 195 -2.24 13.73 11.61
C ALA A 195 -0.88 13.08 11.34
N SER A 196 -0.35 12.43 12.36
CA SER A 196 0.79 11.53 12.19
C SER A 196 0.36 10.23 11.53
N TYR A 197 1.29 9.54 10.87
CA TYR A 197 1.03 8.23 10.23
C TYR A 197 0.33 7.22 11.16
N ARG A 198 0.77 7.13 12.43
CA ARG A 198 0.14 6.25 13.44
C ARG A 198 -1.31 6.61 13.75
N THR A 199 -1.65 7.89 13.65
CA THR A 199 -3.03 8.37 13.88
C THR A 199 -3.90 8.00 12.70
N VAL A 200 -3.42 8.20 11.48
CA VAL A 200 -4.12 7.79 10.25
C VAL A 200 -4.38 6.28 10.26
N GLU A 201 -3.36 5.47 10.56
CA GLU A 201 -3.50 4.02 10.65
C GLU A 201 -4.58 3.59 11.66
N ARG A 202 -4.59 4.20 12.86
CA ARG A 202 -5.60 3.88 13.89
C ARG A 202 -7.00 4.29 13.46
N VAL A 203 -7.16 5.45 12.81
CA VAL A 203 -8.45 5.90 12.27
C VAL A 203 -8.95 4.91 11.21
N PHE A 204 -8.09 4.52 10.27
CA PHE A 204 -8.41 3.53 9.23
C PHE A 204 -8.86 2.18 9.81
N LEU A 205 -8.12 1.65 10.80
CA LEU A 205 -8.49 0.40 11.48
C LEU A 205 -9.82 0.52 12.23
N SER A 206 -10.08 1.68 12.83
CA SER A 206 -11.34 1.92 13.56
C SER A 206 -12.53 1.97 12.60
N ILE A 207 -12.39 2.67 11.47
CA ILE A 207 -13.43 2.73 10.43
C ILE A 207 -13.65 1.34 9.83
N SER A 208 -12.60 0.53 9.68
CA SER A 208 -12.72 -0.82 9.15
C SER A 208 -13.57 -1.74 10.03
N LEU A 209 -13.68 -1.45 11.33
CA LEU A 209 -14.56 -2.19 12.23
C LEU A 209 -16.03 -2.04 11.84
N VAL A 210 -16.41 -0.94 11.18
CA VAL A 210 -17.77 -0.75 10.65
C VAL A 210 -18.12 -1.83 9.63
N PHE A 211 -17.15 -2.41 8.90
CA PHE A 211 -17.43 -3.49 7.95
C PHE A 211 -17.95 -4.76 8.63
N VAL A 212 -17.70 -4.96 9.92
CA VAL A 212 -18.29 -6.07 10.69
C VAL A 212 -19.82 -5.96 10.72
N ALA A 213 -20.38 -4.75 10.61
CA ALA A 213 -21.82 -4.54 10.54
C ALA A 213 -22.44 -5.20 9.29
N TYR A 214 -21.72 -5.33 8.17
CA TYR A 214 -22.22 -6.05 6.99
C TYR A 214 -22.36 -7.55 7.26
N VAL A 215 -21.43 -8.15 8.00
CA VAL A 215 -21.51 -9.56 8.39
C VAL A 215 -22.73 -9.77 9.30
N ALA A 216 -22.91 -8.88 10.29
CA ALA A 216 -24.10 -8.92 11.14
C ALA A 216 -25.38 -8.75 10.31
N SER A 217 -25.44 -7.76 9.42
CA SER A 217 -26.58 -7.53 8.54
C SER A 217 -26.90 -8.73 7.64
N ALA A 218 -25.88 -9.43 7.14
CA ALA A 218 -26.08 -10.62 6.32
C ALA A 218 -26.71 -11.77 7.12
N VAL A 219 -26.35 -11.93 8.39
CA VAL A 219 -26.96 -12.94 9.28
C VAL A 219 -28.39 -12.54 9.68
N LEU A 220 -28.60 -11.26 10.04
CA LEU A 220 -29.91 -10.74 10.42
C LEU A 220 -30.90 -10.68 9.25
N ALA A 221 -30.42 -10.67 8.01
CA ALA A 221 -31.28 -10.78 6.82
C ALA A 221 -31.96 -12.16 6.69
N HIS A 222 -31.58 -13.15 7.53
CA HIS A 222 -32.10 -14.51 7.51
C HIS A 222 -32.15 -15.14 6.10
N PRO A 223 -31.05 -15.14 5.34
CA PRO A 223 -31.04 -15.75 4.02
C PRO A 223 -31.12 -17.27 4.10
N ASP A 224 -31.66 -17.90 3.05
CA ASP A 224 -31.49 -19.33 2.86
C ASP A 224 -30.03 -19.61 2.47
N TRP A 225 -29.23 -20.09 3.43
CA TRP A 225 -27.83 -20.42 3.24
C TRP A 225 -27.59 -21.50 2.17
N GLY A 226 -28.57 -22.38 1.93
CA GLY A 226 -28.51 -23.37 0.87
C GLY A 226 -28.67 -22.76 -0.53
N VAL A 227 -29.43 -21.67 -0.65
CA VAL A 227 -29.51 -20.87 -1.88
C VAL A 227 -28.25 -20.03 -2.05
N VAL A 228 -27.77 -19.35 -0.99
CA VAL A 228 -26.52 -18.57 -1.01
C VAL A 228 -25.34 -19.43 -1.49
N GLY A 229 -25.19 -20.63 -0.91
CA GLY A 229 -24.12 -21.56 -1.28
C GLY A 229 -24.20 -22.00 -2.75
N ARG A 230 -25.40 -22.29 -3.26
CA ARG A 230 -25.61 -22.63 -4.67
C ARG A 230 -25.32 -21.44 -5.59
N SER A 231 -25.80 -20.26 -5.24
CA SER A 231 -25.60 -19.01 -5.98
C SER A 231 -24.15 -18.54 -6.04
N LEU A 232 -23.29 -18.97 -5.11
CA LEU A 232 -21.84 -18.69 -5.14
C LEU A 232 -21.11 -19.45 -6.25
N ILE A 233 -21.61 -20.62 -6.65
CA ILE A 233 -20.93 -21.50 -7.62
C ILE A 233 -21.69 -21.67 -8.94
N THR A 234 -22.96 -21.28 -8.98
CA THR A 234 -23.81 -21.46 -10.16
C THR A 234 -23.82 -20.17 -10.97
N PRO A 235 -23.07 -20.09 -12.09
CA PRO A 235 -23.10 -18.92 -12.93
C PRO A 235 -24.48 -18.75 -13.55
N SER A 236 -25.05 -17.57 -13.38
CA SER A 236 -26.24 -17.13 -14.12
C SER A 236 -25.96 -15.77 -14.72
N LEU A 237 -26.32 -15.61 -15.99
CA LEU A 237 -26.09 -14.40 -16.76
C LEU A 237 -27.39 -14.06 -17.48
N ASP A 238 -27.86 -12.84 -17.23
CA ASP A 238 -28.90 -12.21 -18.02
C ASP A 238 -28.24 -11.18 -18.94
N LEU A 239 -28.51 -11.29 -20.24
CA LEU A 239 -27.93 -10.45 -21.29
C LEU A 239 -28.64 -9.09 -21.43
N GLN A 240 -29.52 -8.75 -20.50
CA GLN A 240 -30.09 -7.41 -20.42
C GLN A 240 -28.97 -6.34 -20.29
N PRO A 241 -29.02 -5.27 -21.10
CA PRO A 241 -27.98 -4.22 -21.08
C PRO A 241 -27.76 -3.61 -19.69
N SER A 242 -28.82 -3.47 -18.89
CA SER A 242 -28.75 -2.95 -17.52
C SER A 242 -27.96 -3.87 -16.58
N ILE A 243 -28.12 -5.19 -16.72
CA ILE A 243 -27.43 -6.19 -15.92
C ILE A 243 -25.97 -6.29 -16.37
N LEU A 244 -25.71 -6.26 -17.69
CA LEU A 244 -24.35 -6.22 -18.22
C LEU A 244 -23.57 -5.00 -17.73
N LEU A 245 -24.18 -3.81 -17.74
CA LEU A 245 -23.56 -2.60 -17.19
C LEU A 245 -23.29 -2.72 -15.69
N LEU A 246 -24.17 -3.38 -14.95
CA LEU A 246 -23.99 -3.62 -13.52
C LEU A 246 -22.84 -4.59 -13.24
N ILE A 247 -22.70 -5.65 -14.04
CA ILE A 247 -21.56 -6.58 -13.98
C ILE A 247 -20.26 -5.81 -14.25
N VAL A 248 -20.22 -4.99 -15.31
CA VAL A 248 -19.05 -4.17 -15.64
C VAL A 248 -18.73 -3.19 -14.50
N ALA A 249 -19.74 -2.57 -13.88
CA ALA A 249 -19.55 -1.66 -12.76
C ALA A 249 -18.96 -2.37 -11.54
N VAL A 250 -19.46 -3.55 -11.19
CA VAL A 250 -18.97 -4.36 -10.05
C VAL A 250 -17.54 -4.84 -10.28
N VAL A 251 -17.23 -5.31 -11.49
CA VAL A 251 -15.87 -5.74 -11.83
C VAL A 251 -14.93 -4.54 -11.82
N GLY A 252 -15.34 -3.41 -12.42
CA GLY A 252 -14.54 -2.19 -12.50
C GLY A 252 -14.26 -1.54 -11.14
N THR A 253 -15.24 -1.53 -10.24
CA THR A 253 -15.07 -1.00 -8.88
C THR A 253 -14.26 -1.94 -7.98
N THR A 254 -14.11 -3.21 -8.36
CA THR A 254 -13.26 -4.16 -7.60
C THR A 254 -11.79 -4.00 -7.94
N ILE A 255 -11.47 -3.77 -9.23
CA ILE A 255 -10.09 -3.64 -9.73
C ILE A 255 -9.86 -2.20 -10.15
N THR A 256 -9.80 -1.30 -9.18
CA THR A 256 -9.62 0.13 -9.46
C THR A 256 -8.17 0.46 -9.83
N PRO A 257 -7.94 1.34 -10.83
CA PRO A 257 -6.59 1.70 -11.23
C PRO A 257 -5.77 2.31 -10.09
N TYR A 258 -6.35 3.16 -9.26
CA TYR A 258 -5.61 3.85 -8.20
C TYR A 258 -5.01 2.88 -7.17
N MET A 259 -5.68 1.76 -6.86
CA MET A 259 -5.14 0.75 -5.96
C MET A 259 -3.84 0.15 -6.52
N GLN A 260 -3.74 -0.04 -7.84
CA GLN A 260 -2.54 -0.60 -8.47
C GLN A 260 -1.37 0.38 -8.41
N PHE A 261 -1.63 1.66 -8.71
CA PHE A 261 -0.61 2.71 -8.58
C PHE A 261 -0.15 2.85 -7.12
N TYR A 262 -1.08 2.84 -6.17
CA TYR A 262 -0.79 2.95 -4.75
C TYR A 262 0.01 1.77 -4.22
N LEU A 263 -0.46 0.53 -4.43
CA LEU A 263 0.19 -0.67 -3.90
C LEU A 263 1.62 -0.78 -4.43
N GLN A 264 1.81 -0.63 -5.73
CA GLN A 264 3.14 -0.77 -6.32
C GLN A 264 4.10 0.32 -5.81
N SER A 265 3.65 1.58 -5.71
CA SER A 265 4.47 2.67 -5.16
C SER A 265 4.82 2.43 -3.70
N ALA A 266 3.85 2.02 -2.88
CA ALA A 266 4.05 1.75 -1.45
C ALA A 266 4.97 0.56 -1.19
N VAL A 267 5.01 -0.40 -2.11
CA VAL A 267 5.93 -1.55 -2.05
C VAL A 267 7.31 -1.18 -2.56
N ALA A 268 7.43 -0.33 -3.59
CA ALA A 268 8.71 0.12 -4.14
C ALA A 268 9.49 1.05 -3.17
N GLU A 269 8.81 1.79 -2.29
CA GLU A 269 9.44 2.70 -1.33
C GLU A 269 10.03 1.99 -0.09
N LYS A 270 9.81 0.67 0.06
CA LYS A 270 10.29 -0.13 1.19
C LYS A 270 11.64 -0.80 0.93
#